data_AF-A0A225V7D9-F1
#
_entry.id   AF-A0A225V7D9-F1
#
_cell.length_a   1.000
_cell.length_b   1.000
_cell.length_c   1.000
_cell.angle_alpha   90.00
_cell.angle_beta   90.00
_cell.angle_gamma   90.00
#
_symmetry.space_group_name_H-M   'P 1'
#
loop_
_entity.id
_entity.type
_entity.pdbx_description
1 polymer ?
#
loop_
_entity_poly.entity_id
_entity_poly.type
_entity_poly.pdbx_seq_one_letter_code
_entity_poly.pdbx_strand_id
1 'polypeptide(L)'
;IEFMKLFLPNGYALDKKVDNYKDQVKQVGDEDAANLQAYLRENNISSSGSSAILKALRKFHSGGAFNDRIHLIVACFLEGVITI
;
A
#
# COMPACT_ATOMS: atom_id res chain seq x y z
N ILE A 1 -11.95 -0.02 3.53
CA ILE A 1 -10.71 -0.50 2.86
C ILE A 1 -9.62 0.49 3.23
N GLU A 2 -8.57 0.01 3.91
CA GLU A 2 -7.36 0.81 4.14
C GLU A 2 -6.55 0.83 2.85
N PHE A 3 -6.48 1.99 2.21
CA PHE A 3 -5.78 2.14 0.92
C PHE A 3 -4.26 1.97 1.05
N MET A 4 -3.66 2.28 2.20
CA MET A 4 -2.23 2.10 2.45
C MET A 4 -1.81 0.63 2.27
N LYS A 5 -2.62 -0.33 2.74
CA LYS A 5 -2.29 -1.76 2.60
C LYS A 5 -2.14 -2.23 1.15
N LEU A 6 -2.68 -1.47 0.18
CA LEU A 6 -2.60 -1.80 -1.24
C LEU A 6 -1.24 -1.45 -1.87
N PHE A 7 -0.43 -0.62 -1.22
CA PHE A 7 0.86 -0.17 -1.72
C PHE A 7 2.05 -0.93 -1.10
N LEU A 8 1.76 -1.93 -0.27
CA LEU A 8 2.73 -2.88 0.27
C LEU A 8 2.60 -4.24 -0.44
N PRO A 9 3.45 -4.53 -1.44
CA PRO A 9 3.38 -5.80 -2.17
C PRO A 9 3.64 -7.03 -1.29
N ASN A 10 4.30 -6.84 -0.14
CA ASN A 10 4.62 -7.90 0.82
C ASN A 10 3.87 -7.76 2.17
N GLY A 11 2.87 -6.88 2.24
CA GLY A 11 2.16 -6.54 3.48
C GLY A 11 3.05 -5.99 4.60
N TYR A 12 2.68 -6.27 5.86
CA TYR A 12 3.44 -5.83 7.04
C TYR A 12 4.28 -6.99 7.57
N ALA A 13 5.42 -7.24 6.94
CA ALA A 13 6.44 -8.17 7.45
C ALA A 13 7.14 -7.56 8.68
N LEU A 14 6.39 -7.36 9.76
CA LEU A 14 6.88 -6.77 11.01
C LEU A 14 7.10 -7.88 12.03
N ASP A 15 8.36 -8.14 12.38
CA ASP A 15 8.66 -9.03 13.48
C ASP A 15 8.67 -8.25 14.81
N LYS A 16 7.65 -8.49 15.65
CA LYS A 16 7.49 -7.86 16.96
C LYS A 16 8.51 -8.34 17.99
N LYS A 17 9.29 -9.38 17.71
CA LYS A 17 10.21 -10.02 18.65
C LYS A 17 11.64 -9.48 18.54
N VAL A 18 11.92 -8.62 17.57
CA VAL A 18 13.25 -8.04 17.34
C VAL A 18 13.30 -6.60 17.85
N ASP A 19 14.41 -6.25 18.51
CA ASP A 19 14.66 -4.89 19.02
C ASP A 19 14.56 -3.80 17.93
N ASN A 20 14.77 -4.18 16.66
CA ASN A 20 14.67 -3.31 15.50
C ASN A 20 13.24 -3.15 14.94
N TYR A 21 12.20 -3.47 15.72
CA TYR A 21 10.80 -3.35 15.30
C TYR A 21 10.44 -1.93 14.85
N LYS A 22 10.97 -0.91 15.54
CA LYS A 22 10.69 0.50 15.23
C LYS A 22 11.24 0.91 13.87
N ASP A 23 12.43 0.44 13.53
CA ASP A 23 13.07 0.71 12.23
C ASP A 23 12.41 -0.08 11.11
N GLN A 24 11.93 -1.30 11.36
CA GLN A 24 11.10 -2.05 10.41
C GLN A 24 9.78 -1.33 10.12
N VAL A 25 9.08 -0.83 11.15
CA VAL A 25 7.86 -0.03 10.97
C VAL A 25 8.13 1.20 10.13
N LYS A 26 9.26 1.89 10.38
CA LYS A 26 9.67 3.06 9.61
C LYS A 26 9.97 2.70 8.15
N GLN A 27 10.73 1.64 7.91
CA GLN A 27 11.10 1.20 6.56
C GLN A 27 9.86 0.79 5.75
N VAL A 28 8.95 0.02 6.35
CA VAL A 28 7.68 -0.37 5.72
C VAL A 28 6.82 0.87 5.43
N GLY A 29 6.76 1.84 6.34
CA GLY A 29 6.06 3.10 6.10
C GLY A 29 6.67 3.95 4.98
N ASP A 30 8.00 4.01 4.90
CA ASP A 30 8.74 4.74 3.86
C ASP A 30 8.53 4.07 2.48
N GLU A 31 8.54 2.73 2.41
CA GLU A 31 8.24 1.96 1.19
C GLU A 31 6.79 2.15 0.73
N ASP A 32 5.82 2.09 1.66
CA ASP A 32 4.41 2.34 1.37
C ASP A 32 4.19 3.73 0.75
N ALA A 33 4.80 4.75 1.36
CA ALA A 33 4.73 6.12 0.88
C ALA A 33 5.37 6.29 -0.50
N ALA A 34 6.51 5.65 -0.75
CA ALA A 34 7.19 5.69 -2.05
C ALA A 34 6.34 5.01 -3.14
N ASN A 35 5.75 3.85 -2.86
CA ASN A 35 4.91 3.13 -3.80
C ASN A 35 3.60 3.86 -4.10
N LEU A 36 2.97 4.47 -3.09
CA LEU A 36 1.82 5.33 -3.29
C LEU A 36 2.19 6.55 -4.16
N GLN A 37 3.33 7.19 -3.89
CA GLN A 37 3.78 8.34 -4.67
C GLN A 37 4.07 7.97 -6.12
N ALA A 38 4.71 6.82 -6.39
CA ALA A 38 4.96 6.31 -7.73
C ALA A 38 3.63 6.09 -8.47
N TYR A 39 2.66 5.42 -7.82
CA TYR A 39 1.33 5.18 -8.40
C TYR A 39 0.60 6.49 -8.72
N LEU A 40 0.67 7.49 -7.84
CA LEU A 40 0.07 8.81 -8.09
C LEU A 40 0.71 9.50 -9.29
N ARG A 41 2.05 9.41 -9.45
CA ARG A 41 2.76 9.97 -10.61
C ARG A 41 2.36 9.28 -11.91
N GLU A 42 2.35 7.96 -11.94
CA GLU A 42 1.93 7.16 -13.12
C GLU A 42 0.51 7.52 -13.56
N ASN A 43 -0.37 7.81 -12.59
CA ASN A 43 -1.75 8.19 -12.82
C ASN A 43 -1.98 9.71 -13.00
N ASN A 44 -0.91 10.49 -13.17
CA ASN A 44 -0.94 11.95 -13.37
C ASN A 44 -1.67 12.73 -12.25
N ILE A 45 -1.64 12.23 -11.02
CA ILE A 45 -2.18 12.93 -9.86
C ILE A 45 -1.08 13.78 -9.23
N SER A 46 -1.10 15.07 -9.54
CA SER A 46 -0.18 16.08 -8.99
C SER A 46 -0.55 16.54 -7.57
N SER A 47 -1.61 16.03 -6.96
CA SER A 47 -2.13 16.62 -5.72
C SER A 47 -1.32 16.20 -4.49
N SER A 48 -0.79 17.18 -3.76
CA SER A 48 -0.05 17.01 -2.50
C SER A 48 -0.96 16.95 -1.26
N GLY A 49 -2.26 17.20 -1.42
CA GLY A 49 -3.21 17.23 -0.31
C GLY A 49 -3.78 15.84 0.00
N SER A 50 -3.71 15.42 1.27
CA SER A 50 -4.20 14.11 1.74
C SER A 50 -5.66 13.84 1.37
N SER A 51 -6.51 14.88 1.35
CA SER A 51 -7.93 14.81 0.98
C SER A 51 -8.12 14.59 -0.53
N ALA A 52 -7.30 15.22 -1.36
CA ALA A 52 -7.36 15.08 -2.81
C ALA A 52 -6.80 13.73 -3.27
N ILE A 53 -5.72 13.26 -2.62
CA ILE A 53 -5.20 11.90 -2.79
C ILE A 53 -6.29 10.88 -2.45
N LEU A 54 -6.96 11.02 -1.29
CA LEU A 54 -8.04 10.11 -0.90
C LEU A 54 -9.22 10.13 -1.88
N LYS A 55 -9.59 11.30 -2.40
CA LYS A 55 -10.65 11.43 -3.40
C LYS A 55 -10.27 10.73 -4.72
N ALA A 56 -9.02 10.85 -5.14
CA ALA A 56 -8.52 10.19 -6.33
C ALA A 56 -8.43 8.67 -6.15
N LEU A 57 -7.93 8.20 -5.01
CA LEU A 57 -7.92 6.78 -4.63
C LEU A 57 -9.35 6.20 -4.64
N ARG A 58 -10.34 6.88 -4.06
CA ARG A 58 -11.74 6.42 -4.12
C ARG A 58 -12.26 6.30 -5.55
N LYS A 59 -11.92 7.25 -6.43
CA LYS A 59 -12.32 7.22 -7.84
C LYS A 59 -11.67 6.06 -8.60
N PHE A 60 -10.42 5.74 -8.30
CA PHE A 60 -9.75 4.57 -8.87
C PHE A 60 -10.33 3.25 -8.39
N HIS A 61 -10.66 3.17 -7.10
CA HIS A 61 -11.33 2.00 -6.55
C HIS A 61 -12.70 1.76 -7.21
N SER A 62 -13.51 2.79 -7.39
CA SER A 62 -14.80 2.64 -8.09
C SER A 62 -14.65 2.25 -9.56
N GLY A 63 -13.51 2.58 -10.18
CA GLY A 63 -13.16 2.18 -11.54
C GLY A 63 -12.50 0.80 -11.64
N GLY A 64 -12.30 0.09 -10.53
CA GLY A 64 -11.66 -1.22 -10.53
C GLY A 64 -10.14 -1.20 -10.73
N ALA A 65 -9.48 -0.04 -10.74
CA ALA A 65 -8.03 0.06 -10.97
C ALA A 65 -7.18 -0.61 -9.86
N PHE A 66 -7.79 -0.88 -8.69
CA PHE A 66 -7.16 -1.64 -7.62
C PHE A 66 -7.52 -3.13 -7.61
N ASN A 67 -8.42 -3.61 -8.48
CA ASN A 67 -8.80 -5.03 -8.47
C ASN A 67 -7.60 -5.93 -8.70
N ASP A 68 -6.70 -5.58 -9.62
CA ASP A 68 -5.50 -6.38 -9.89
C ASP A 68 -4.55 -6.42 -8.69
N ARG A 69 -4.36 -5.28 -8.01
CA ARG A 69 -3.58 -5.21 -6.75
C ARG A 69 -4.26 -5.97 -5.61
N ILE A 70 -5.58 -5.87 -5.49
CA ILE A 70 -6.36 -6.61 -4.49
C ILE A 70 -6.24 -8.11 -4.76
N HIS A 71 -6.37 -8.56 -6.00
CA HIS A 71 -6.20 -9.96 -6.38
C HIS A 71 -4.76 -10.45 -6.13
N LEU A 72 -3.75 -9.62 -6.43
CA LEU A 72 -2.36 -9.95 -6.14
C LEU A 72 -2.11 -10.11 -4.63
N ILE A 73 -2.60 -9.18 -3.82
CA ILE A 73 -2.46 -9.24 -2.35
C ILE A 73 -3.21 -10.44 -1.79
N VAL A 74 -4.43 -10.70 -2.27
CA VAL A 74 -5.22 -11.87 -1.85
C VAL A 74 -4.54 -13.17 -2.25
N ALA A 75 -3.99 -13.27 -3.46
CA ALA A 75 -3.23 -14.44 -3.91
C ALA A 75 -1.98 -14.65 -3.06
N CYS A 76 -1.19 -13.61 -2.83
CA CYS A 76 0.04 -13.65 -2.04
C CYS A 76 -0.23 -13.99 -0.56
N PHE A 77 -1.39 -13.58 -0.02
CA PHE A 77 -1.87 -14.00 1.30
C PHE A 77 -2.28 -15.49 1.34
N LEU A 78 -3.00 -15.98 0.32
CA LEU A 78 -3.40 -17.39 0.23
C LEU A 78 -2.21 -18.33 0.06
N GLU A 79 -1.14 -17.86 -0.59
CA GLU A 79 0.12 -18.60 -0.72
C GLU A 79 1.01 -18.51 0.54
N GLY A 80 0.58 -17.77 1.58
CA GLY A 80 1.30 -17.63 2.85
C GLY A 80 2.57 -16.77 2.77
N VAL A 81 2.75 -16.01 1.68
CA VAL A 81 3.92 -15.15 1.45
C VAL A 81 3.82 -13.84 2.23
N ILE A 82 2.60 -13.42 2.59
CA ILE A 82 2.32 -12.18 3.33
C ILE A 82 1.62 -12.49 4.66
N THR A 83 2.06 -11.85 5.74
CA THR A 83 1.37 -11.84 7.05
C THR A 83 0.78 -10.44 7.30
N ILE A 84 -0.46 -10.37 7.78
CA ILE A 84 -1.20 -9.12 8.05
C ILE A 84 -1.24 -8.83 9.56
#